data_AF-A0A7S1ZGH7-F1
#
_entry.id   AF-A0A7S1ZGH7-F1
#
_cell.length_a   1.000
_cell.length_b   1.000
_cell.length_c   1.000
_cell.angle_alpha   90.00
_cell.angle_beta   90.00
_cell.angle_gamma   90.00
#
_symmetry.space_group_name_H-M   'P 1'
#
loop_
_entity.id
_entity.type
_entity.pdbx_description
1 polymer ?
#
loop_
_entity_poly.entity_id
_entity_poly.type
_entity_poly.pdbx_seq_one_letter_code
_entity_poly.pdbx_strand_id
1 'polypeptide(L)'
;KALALPGDGVRVVKGTNLEFDFTLVQEVNFHAICVTNDLHVKTDKFHCFCMAHTDTTQQLEDGFYTLLAFNTTLEGDTKHYLIPIWKFFTGTIQYLAFVQDNSASDPSLGNSRISKIKFQTVPVNICI
;
A
#
# COMPACT_ATOMS: atom_id res chain seq x y z
N LYS A 1 -3.37 4.80 -9.97
CA LYS A 1 -4.49 4.04 -10.58
C LYS A 1 -5.26 3.28 -9.50
N ALA A 2 -6.60 3.32 -9.49
CA ALA A 2 -7.42 2.51 -8.59
C ALA A 2 -7.96 1.23 -9.28
N LEU A 3 -8.00 0.13 -8.54
CA LEU A 3 -8.56 -1.16 -8.93
C LEU A 3 -9.77 -1.46 -8.03
N ALA A 4 -10.92 -1.70 -8.62
CA ALA A 4 -12.12 -2.11 -7.88
C ALA A 4 -11.93 -3.52 -7.30
N LEU A 5 -12.30 -3.67 -6.04
CA LEU A 5 -12.37 -4.96 -5.37
C LEU A 5 -13.68 -5.66 -5.77
N PRO A 6 -13.71 -7.01 -5.79
CA PRO A 6 -14.89 -7.75 -6.22
C PRO A 6 -16.10 -7.54 -5.30
N GLY A 7 -17.30 -7.61 -5.89
CA GLY A 7 -18.57 -7.46 -5.16
C GLY A 7 -18.72 -6.07 -4.54
N ASP A 8 -19.14 -6.03 -3.28
CA ASP A 8 -19.27 -4.79 -2.49
C ASP A 8 -17.94 -4.35 -1.85
N GLY A 9 -16.83 -5.03 -2.19
CA GLY A 9 -15.52 -4.79 -1.63
C GLY A 9 -15.14 -5.75 -0.50
N VAL A 10 -14.14 -5.36 0.30
CA VAL A 10 -13.60 -6.17 1.41
C VAL A 10 -13.97 -5.53 2.74
N ARG A 11 -14.65 -6.29 3.61
CA ARG A 11 -14.93 -5.85 4.98
C ARG A 11 -13.72 -6.08 5.89
N VAL A 12 -13.07 -5.01 6.29
CA VAL A 12 -11.94 -4.98 7.20
C VAL A 12 -12.43 -5.10 8.65
N VAL A 13 -12.10 -6.23 9.26
CA VAL A 13 -12.34 -6.53 10.69
C VAL A 13 -11.02 -6.90 11.37
N LYS A 14 -11.01 -6.96 12.71
CA LYS A 14 -9.83 -7.41 13.48
C LYS A 14 -9.29 -8.73 12.93
N GLY A 15 -7.99 -8.76 12.62
CA GLY A 15 -7.32 -9.92 12.00
C GLY A 15 -7.25 -9.89 10.47
N THR A 16 -7.80 -8.87 9.81
CA THR A 16 -7.74 -8.72 8.35
C THR A 16 -6.39 -8.15 7.91
N ASN A 17 -5.68 -8.92 7.10
CA ASN A 17 -4.39 -8.57 6.53
C ASN A 17 -4.49 -8.40 5.01
N LEU A 18 -3.69 -7.49 4.47
CA LEU A 18 -3.38 -7.34 3.06
C LEU A 18 -2.02 -7.98 2.79
N GLU A 19 -2.00 -8.95 1.88
CA GLU A 19 -0.81 -9.72 1.49
C GLU A 19 -0.53 -9.53 0.00
N PHE A 20 0.73 -9.29 -0.37
CA PHE A 20 1.14 -9.16 -1.78
C PHE A 20 2.67 -9.27 -1.95
N ASP A 21 3.10 -9.50 -3.19
CA ASP A 21 4.50 -9.37 -3.60
C ASP A 21 4.68 -8.05 -4.36
N PHE A 22 5.75 -7.31 -4.06
CA PHE A 22 6.16 -6.09 -4.76
C PHE A 22 7.56 -6.26 -5.33
N THR A 23 7.69 -6.02 -6.63
CA THR A 23 8.96 -6.00 -7.37
C THR A 23 9.25 -4.57 -7.80
N LEU A 24 10.41 -4.05 -7.42
CA LEU A 24 10.87 -2.72 -7.85
C LEU A 24 11.87 -2.87 -8.98
N VAL A 25 11.55 -2.31 -10.15
CA VAL A 25 12.47 -2.32 -11.30
C VAL A 25 13.24 -1.01 -11.39
N GLN A 26 12.59 0.10 -11.05
CA GLN A 26 13.19 1.43 -11.05
C GLN A 26 12.61 2.26 -9.90
N GLU A 27 13.47 2.74 -9.01
CA GLU A 27 13.08 3.58 -7.89
C GLU A 27 12.83 5.02 -8.32
N VAL A 28 11.77 5.62 -7.78
CA VAL A 28 11.43 7.05 -7.91
C VAL A 28 11.00 7.61 -6.53
N ASN A 29 10.49 8.84 -6.49
CA ASN A 29 10.12 9.53 -5.26
C ASN A 29 9.35 8.66 -4.28
N PHE A 30 8.29 7.98 -4.73
CA PHE A 30 7.68 6.90 -3.96
C PHE A 30 6.82 5.93 -4.79
N HIS A 31 6.63 4.74 -4.22
CA HIS A 31 5.66 3.74 -4.63
C HIS A 31 4.81 3.34 -3.42
N ALA A 32 3.50 3.50 -3.53
CA ALA A 32 2.55 3.22 -2.46
C ALA A 32 1.35 2.41 -2.94
N ILE A 33 0.81 1.61 -2.02
CA ILE A 33 -0.46 0.92 -2.19
C ILE A 33 -1.45 1.43 -1.14
N CYS A 34 -2.65 1.83 -1.56
CA CYS A 34 -3.67 2.36 -0.68
C CYS A 34 -4.95 1.54 -0.72
N VAL A 35 -5.63 1.42 0.42
CA VAL A 35 -6.99 0.88 0.50
C VAL A 35 -7.98 2.03 0.64
N THR A 36 -9.01 2.12 -0.20
CA THR A 36 -9.91 3.29 -0.19
C THR A 36 -11.34 2.92 -0.56
N ASN A 37 -12.27 3.81 -0.20
CA ASN A 37 -13.67 3.78 -0.62
C ASN A 37 -13.99 4.80 -1.72
N ASP A 38 -13.02 5.62 -2.10
CA ASP A 38 -13.17 6.68 -3.07
C ASP A 38 -12.24 6.43 -4.26
N LEU A 39 -12.68 6.82 -5.44
CA LEU A 39 -11.88 6.78 -6.66
C LEU A 39 -10.71 7.77 -6.61
N HIS A 40 -10.82 8.79 -5.75
CA HIS A 40 -9.74 9.70 -5.43
C HIS A 40 -9.07 9.23 -4.13
N VAL A 41 -7.75 9.09 -4.16
CA VAL A 41 -6.98 8.86 -2.94
C VAL A 41 -7.11 10.12 -2.10
N LYS A 42 -7.94 10.05 -1.05
CA LYS A 42 -7.99 11.09 -0.03
C LYS A 42 -6.72 10.95 0.79
N THR A 43 -6.12 12.09 1.10
CA THR A 43 -4.93 12.22 1.93
C THR A 43 -5.24 11.93 3.40
N ASP A 44 -5.84 10.79 3.71
CA ASP A 44 -5.95 10.30 5.08
C ASP A 44 -4.77 9.36 5.39
N LYS A 45 -4.00 9.71 6.45
CA LYS A 45 -2.67 9.15 6.75
C LYS A 45 -2.62 7.62 6.90
N PHE A 46 -3.77 6.96 7.07
CA PHE A 46 -3.86 5.60 7.58
C PHE A 46 -4.14 4.54 6.52
N HIS A 47 -4.26 4.92 5.25
CA HIS A 47 -4.74 4.00 4.22
C HIS A 47 -3.73 3.66 3.16
N CYS A 48 -2.62 4.39 3.07
CA CYS A 48 -1.56 4.18 2.09
C CYS A 48 -0.28 3.64 2.74
N PHE A 49 0.31 2.64 2.12
CA PHE A 49 1.51 1.95 2.60
C PHE A 49 2.62 2.09 1.56
N CYS A 50 3.70 2.79 1.95
CA CYS A 50 4.84 3.02 1.07
C CYS A 50 5.78 1.79 1.04
N MET A 51 6.16 1.34 -0.15
CA MET A 51 6.99 0.15 -0.37
C MET A 51 8.41 0.50 -0.85
N ALA A 52 8.60 1.66 -1.50
CA ALA A 52 9.90 2.17 -1.94
C ALA A 52 9.81 3.69 -2.10
N HIS A 53 10.90 4.41 -1.85
CA HIS A 53 10.94 5.88 -1.93
C HIS A 53 12.37 6.42 -1.95
N THR A 54 12.56 7.55 -2.64
CA THR A 54 13.76 8.39 -2.49
C THR A 54 13.49 9.65 -1.65
N ASP A 55 12.22 9.98 -1.41
CA ASP A 55 11.84 11.14 -0.61
C ASP A 55 12.24 11.00 0.85
N THR A 56 12.44 12.13 1.53
CA THR A 56 12.68 12.13 2.98
C THR A 56 11.45 11.60 3.73
N THR A 57 11.67 10.98 4.89
CA THR A 57 10.61 10.54 5.82
C THR A 57 9.57 11.64 6.05
N GLN A 58 10.01 12.89 6.21
CA GLN A 58 9.14 14.05 6.40
C GLN A 58 8.21 14.28 5.20
N GLN A 59 8.72 14.22 3.98
CA GLN A 59 7.91 14.39 2.76
C GLN A 59 6.84 13.30 2.61
N LEU A 60 7.13 12.08 3.08
CA LEU A 60 6.19 10.96 3.03
C LEU A 60 5.11 11.07 4.11
N GLU A 61 5.49 11.52 5.32
CA GLU A 61 4.54 11.81 6.41
C GLU A 61 3.64 13.01 6.11
N ASP A 62 4.16 14.00 5.38
CA ASP A 62 3.43 15.15 4.84
C ASP A 62 2.57 14.75 3.63
N GLY A 63 3.01 13.76 2.85
CA GLY A 63 2.26 13.12 1.76
C GLY A 63 1.19 12.13 2.22
N PHE A 64 0.99 11.97 3.53
CA PHE A 64 -0.04 11.13 4.15
C PHE A 64 0.16 9.61 3.93
N TYR A 65 1.41 9.15 3.82
CA TYR A 65 1.73 7.72 3.74
C TYR A 65 2.05 7.14 5.11
N THR A 66 1.46 5.99 5.44
CA THR A 66 1.98 5.15 6.51
C THR A 66 3.29 4.54 6.01
N LEU A 67 4.40 5.05 6.54
CA LEU A 67 5.70 4.47 6.30
C LEU A 67 5.75 3.08 6.90
N LEU A 68 5.95 2.09 6.05
CA LEU A 68 6.45 0.79 6.48
C LEU A 68 7.96 0.94 6.75
N ALA A 69 8.30 1.79 7.74
CA ALA A 69 9.62 2.41 7.95
C ALA A 69 10.81 1.44 8.13
N PHE A 70 10.58 0.13 8.08
CA PHE A 70 11.60 -0.91 8.23
C PHE A 70 11.59 -1.93 7.08
N ASN A 71 10.82 -1.71 6.02
CA ASN A 71 10.62 -2.73 5.00
C ASN A 71 10.51 -2.16 3.58
N THR A 72 11.28 -1.14 3.22
CA THR A 72 11.36 -0.70 1.81
C THR A 72 11.99 -1.80 0.93
N THR A 73 11.61 -1.82 -0.33
CA THR A 73 12.15 -2.71 -1.37
C THR A 73 13.20 -1.93 -2.14
N LEU A 74 14.38 -2.53 -2.33
CA LEU A 74 15.47 -1.92 -3.10
C LEU A 74 15.24 -2.12 -4.60
N GLU A 75 15.82 -1.25 -5.41
CA GLU A 75 15.77 -1.39 -6.87
C GLU A 75 16.38 -2.73 -7.31
N GLY A 76 15.69 -3.42 -8.22
CA GLY A 76 16.08 -4.75 -8.71
C GLY A 76 15.56 -5.91 -7.85
N ASP A 77 14.88 -5.63 -6.74
CA ASP A 77 14.51 -6.62 -5.75
C ASP A 77 13.00 -6.91 -5.71
N THR A 78 12.64 -8.05 -5.11
CA THR A 78 11.23 -8.43 -4.85
C THR A 78 11.02 -8.76 -3.39
N LYS A 79 10.00 -8.15 -2.79
CA LYS A 79 9.67 -8.33 -1.38
C LYS A 79 8.22 -8.75 -1.18
N HIS A 80 8.02 -9.63 -0.21
CA HIS A 80 6.70 -10.04 0.24
C HIS A 80 6.23 -9.15 1.40
N TYR A 81 5.01 -8.66 1.32
CA TYR A 81 4.38 -7.79 2.32
C TYR A 81 3.16 -8.46 2.94
N LEU A 82 3.07 -8.39 4.26
CA LEU A 82 1.90 -8.75 5.05
C LEU A 82 1.55 -7.59 5.97
N ILE A 83 0.53 -6.83 5.60
CA ILE A 83 0.12 -5.61 6.29
C ILE A 83 -1.15 -5.89 7.10
N PRO A 84 -1.13 -5.77 8.44
CA PRO A 84 -2.33 -5.91 9.27
C PRO A 84 -3.21 -4.66 9.15
N ILE A 85 -3.88 -4.49 8.02
CA ILE A 85 -4.69 -3.30 7.68
C ILE A 85 -5.78 -2.99 8.71
N TRP A 86 -6.25 -4.01 9.44
CA TRP A 86 -7.21 -3.85 10.54
C TRP A 86 -6.73 -2.93 11.67
N LYS A 87 -5.41 -2.73 11.82
CA LYS A 87 -4.84 -1.81 12.82
C LYS A 87 -4.97 -0.34 12.42
N PHE A 88 -5.19 -0.06 11.15
CA PHE A 88 -5.23 1.28 10.60
C PHE A 88 -6.64 1.71 10.22
N PHE A 89 -7.49 0.75 9.83
CA PHE A 89 -8.85 0.99 9.38
C PHE A 89 -9.78 -0.17 9.75
N THR A 90 -11.06 0.14 9.96
CA THR A 90 -12.15 -0.85 10.05
C THR A 90 -13.34 -0.37 9.23
N GLY A 91 -14.08 -1.30 8.65
CA GLY A 91 -15.17 -0.99 7.72
C GLY A 91 -14.96 -1.65 6.36
N THR A 92 -15.78 -1.33 5.37
CA THR A 92 -15.62 -1.87 4.01
C THR A 92 -14.65 -1.01 3.23
N ILE A 93 -13.79 -1.61 2.40
CA ILE A 93 -12.97 -0.96 1.38
C ILE A 93 -13.43 -1.43 0.00
N GLN A 94 -13.50 -0.52 -0.98
CA GLN A 94 -13.99 -0.82 -2.33
C GLN A 94 -12.89 -0.84 -3.38
N TYR A 95 -11.75 -0.20 -3.10
CA TYR A 95 -10.69 -0.04 -4.07
C TYR A 95 -9.32 -0.27 -3.45
N LEU A 96 -8.42 -0.73 -4.31
CA LEU A 96 -6.98 -0.74 -4.10
C LEU A 96 -6.36 0.28 -5.04
N ALA A 97 -5.73 1.32 -4.52
CA ALA A 97 -5.05 2.32 -5.32
C ALA A 97 -3.53 2.08 -5.33
N PHE A 98 -2.95 2.16 -6.51
CA PHE A 98 -1.52 2.17 -6.73
C PHE A 98 -1.10 3.61 -7.02
N VAL A 99 -0.26 4.15 -6.15
CA VAL A 99 0.22 5.53 -6.24
C VAL A 99 1.71 5.48 -6.46
N GLN A 100 2.16 6.25 -7.44
CA GLN A 100 3.55 6.46 -7.74
C GLN A 100 3.70 7.93 -8.04
N ASP A 101 4.74 8.53 -7.49
CA ASP A 101 5.15 9.85 -7.89
C ASP A 101 6.57 9.78 -8.41
N ASN A 102 6.80 10.56 -9.45
CA ASN A 102 8.13 10.85 -9.95
C ASN A 102 8.16 12.35 -10.24
N SER A 103 9.12 13.03 -9.61
CA SER A 103 9.45 14.43 -9.85
C SER A 103 10.52 14.56 -10.95
N ALA A 104 10.81 13.48 -11.67
CA ALA A 104 11.72 13.50 -12.80
C ALA A 104 11.05 14.17 -14.01
N SER A 105 11.85 14.68 -14.93
CA SER A 105 11.33 15.28 -16.17
C SER A 105 10.68 14.26 -17.12
N ASP A 106 10.86 12.95 -16.85
CA ASP A 106 10.34 11.86 -17.66
C ASP A 106 9.26 11.08 -16.89
N PRO A 107 7.97 11.17 -17.29
CA PRO A 107 6.87 10.46 -16.65
C PRO A 107 6.84 8.95 -16.91
N SER A 108 7.74 8.42 -17.75
CA SER A 108 7.81 6.98 -18.05
C SER A 108 8.61 6.16 -17.03
N LEU A 109 9.30 6.83 -16.09
CA LEU A 109 10.10 6.19 -15.05
C LEU A 109 9.26 5.65 -13.88
N GLY A 110 9.88 4.80 -13.07
CA GLY A 110 9.26 4.22 -11.86
C GLY A 110 8.61 2.86 -12.11
N ASN A 111 9.16 2.06 -13.03
CA ASN A 111 8.60 0.76 -13.31
C ASN A 111 8.60 -0.14 -12.06
N SER A 112 7.43 -0.69 -11.74
CA SER A 112 7.25 -1.57 -10.59
C SER A 112 6.08 -2.53 -10.85
N ARG A 113 6.04 -3.64 -10.11
CA ARG A 113 5.00 -4.66 -10.23
C ARG A 113 4.50 -5.07 -8.86
N ILE A 114 3.18 -5.10 -8.71
CA ILE A 114 2.50 -5.69 -7.56
C ILE A 114 1.77 -6.94 -8.03
N SER A 115 1.89 -8.04 -7.29
CA SER A 115 1.27 -9.32 -7.64
C SER A 115 0.85 -10.12 -6.42
N LYS A 116 0.10 -11.21 -6.65
CA LYS A 116 -0.44 -12.10 -5.61
C LYS A 116 -1.19 -11.35 -4.50
N ILE A 117 -1.91 -10.29 -4.88
CA ILE A 117 -2.70 -9.48 -3.97
C ILE A 117 -3.81 -10.36 -3.37
N LYS A 118 -3.85 -10.41 -2.04
CA LYS A 118 -4.82 -11.20 -1.29
C LYS A 118 -5.22 -10.45 -0.02
N PHE A 119 -6.51 -10.53 0.30
CA PHE A 119 -7.02 -10.17 1.62
C PHE A 119 -7.30 -11.45 2.40
N GLN A 120 -6.83 -11.51 3.64
CA GLN A 120 -7.07 -12.66 4.51
C GLN A 120 -7.42 -12.20 5.91
N THR A 121 -8.53 -12.71 6.45
CA THR A 121 -8.88 -12.52 7.86
C THR A 121 -8.47 -13.76 8.64
N VAL A 122 -7.53 -13.60 9.57
CA VAL A 122 -7.11 -14.67 10.49
C VAL A 122 -7.74 -14.39 11.85
N PRO A 123 -8.41 -15.38 12.49
CA PRO A 123 -8.89 -15.21 13.86
C PRO A 123 -7.74 -14.83 14.78
N VAL A 124 -7.87 -13.70 15.49
CA VAL A 124 -6.87 -13.29 16.46
C VAL A 124 -7.11 -14.10 17.73
N ASN A 125 -6.55 -15.31 17.79
CA ASN A 125 -6.61 -16.12 19.00
C ASN A 125 -5.91 -15.35 20.12
N ILE A 126 -6.68 -15.01 21.16
CA ILE A 126 -6.15 -14.47 22.40
C ILE A 126 -5.49 -15.66 23.08
N CYS A 127 -4.15 -15.70 23.11
CA CYS A 127 -3.47 -16.50 24.12
C CYS A 127 -3.78 -15.82 25.47
N ILE A 128 -4.65 -16.45 26.26
CA ILE A 128 -4.95 -16.08 27.65
C ILE A 128 -3.96 -16.80 28.55
#